data_AF-A0A9Q7E9X7-F1
#
_entry.id   AF-A0A9Q7E9X7-F1
#
_cell.length_a   1.000
_cell.length_b   1.000
_cell.length_c   1.000
_cell.angle_alpha   90.00
_cell.angle_beta   90.00
_cell.angle_gamma   90.00
#
_symmetry.space_group_name_H-M   'P 1'
#
loop_
_entity.id
_entity.type
_entity.pdbx_description
1 polymer ?
#
loop_
_entity_poly.entity_id
_entity_poly.type
_entity_poly.pdbx_seq_one_letter_code
_entity_poly.pdbx_strand_id
1 'polypeptide(L)'
;MIIKVEIISQPYSGEYKERIYDIESPWNSQSWTFIKFTEDDYTEWCGQFRGVPKNAHVSLKNKIVLILTSDYLFQLDFNTADIIDFEDQPQYKSLSLTPSDDFLIADYTNIEKITSSIKNKRLIESPIEMDFIEFKNWSNNTLEFTCDKFIQWDKHYLMEYHDQTETINIKNVT
;
A
#
# COMPACT_ATOMS: atom_id res chain seq x y z
N MET A 1 -5.87 19.79 1.38
CA MET A 1 -5.00 18.91 0.57
C MET A 1 -4.39 17.88 1.50
N ILE A 2 -4.58 16.58 1.26
CA ILE A 2 -4.14 15.55 2.22
C ILE A 2 -2.62 15.44 2.21
N ILE A 3 -1.93 15.71 3.31
CA ILE A 3 -0.46 15.60 3.37
C ILE A 3 0.05 14.37 4.12
N LYS A 4 -0.82 13.73 4.90
CA LYS A 4 -0.47 12.53 5.67
C LYS A 4 -1.69 11.64 5.85
N VAL A 5 -1.45 10.33 5.83
CA VAL A 5 -2.41 9.30 6.22
C VAL A 5 -1.77 8.39 7.27
N GLU A 6 -2.54 7.96 8.25
CA GLU A 6 -2.07 7.09 9.34
C GLU A 6 -3.17 6.09 9.72
N ILE A 7 -2.83 4.81 9.78
CA ILE A 7 -3.74 3.79 10.32
C ILE A 7 -3.80 3.97 11.84
N ILE A 8 -4.99 4.14 12.38
CA ILE A 8 -5.24 4.32 13.81
C ILE A 8 -6.19 3.24 14.34
N SER A 9 -6.24 3.09 15.66
CA SER A 9 -7.35 2.36 16.30
C SER A 9 -8.66 3.11 16.09
N GLN A 10 -9.78 2.40 16.28
CA GLN A 10 -11.09 3.04 16.29
C GLN A 10 -11.10 4.26 17.23
N PRO A 11 -11.43 5.46 16.73
CA PRO A 11 -11.46 6.67 17.55
C PRO A 11 -12.67 6.68 18.49
N TYR A 12 -12.63 7.55 19.49
CA TYR A 12 -13.80 7.80 20.32
C TYR A 12 -14.86 8.58 19.53
N SER A 13 -16.13 8.34 19.85
CA SER A 13 -17.25 9.05 19.20
C SER A 13 -17.09 10.57 19.32
N GLY A 14 -17.02 11.25 18.18
CA GLY A 14 -16.89 12.71 18.11
C GLY A 14 -15.48 13.25 18.26
N GLU A 15 -14.47 12.39 18.36
CA GLU A 15 -13.05 12.78 18.37
C GLU A 15 -12.62 13.43 17.05
N TYR A 16 -13.12 12.90 15.93
CA TYR A 16 -12.84 13.39 14.59
C TYR A 16 -14.14 13.67 13.83
N LYS A 17 -14.05 14.55 12.82
CA LYS A 17 -15.00 14.48 11.71
C LYS A 17 -14.79 13.16 10.98
N GLU A 18 -15.86 12.42 10.72
CA GLU A 18 -15.77 11.07 10.15
C GLU A 18 -16.40 10.99 8.76
N ARG A 19 -15.83 10.15 7.90
CA ARG A 19 -16.37 9.77 6.60
C ARG A 19 -16.28 8.26 6.41
N ILE A 20 -17.37 7.65 5.95
CA ILE A 20 -17.43 6.20 5.70
C ILE A 20 -17.19 5.94 4.21
N TYR A 21 -16.29 4.99 3.95
CA TYR A 21 -15.94 4.47 2.64
C TYR A 21 -16.38 3.01 2.57
N ASP A 22 -17.60 2.82 2.08
CA ASP A 22 -18.22 1.51 1.94
C ASP A 22 -18.65 1.29 0.49
N ILE A 23 -18.39 0.09 0.00
CA ILE A 23 -18.78 -0.36 -1.34
C ILE A 23 -19.75 -1.50 -1.11
N GLU A 24 -20.98 -1.38 -1.62
CA GLU A 24 -22.00 -2.40 -1.42
C GLU A 24 -21.58 -3.71 -2.11
N SER A 25 -21.29 -4.74 -1.30
CA SER A 25 -20.92 -6.06 -1.77
C SER A 25 -21.32 -7.13 -0.75
N PRO A 26 -21.87 -8.27 -1.20
CA PRO A 26 -22.19 -9.38 -0.30
C PRO A 26 -20.95 -10.08 0.26
N TRP A 27 -19.75 -9.79 -0.28
CA TRP A 27 -18.49 -10.39 0.12
C TRP A 27 -17.67 -9.54 1.10
N ASN A 28 -18.23 -8.40 1.53
CA ASN A 28 -17.60 -7.56 2.53
C ASN A 28 -17.39 -8.29 3.85
N SER A 29 -16.20 -8.15 4.42
CA SER A 29 -15.93 -8.58 5.78
C SER A 29 -16.69 -7.71 6.80
N GLN A 30 -16.77 -8.19 8.04
CA GLN A 30 -17.28 -7.39 9.16
C GLN A 30 -16.23 -6.41 9.70
N SER A 31 -15.00 -6.47 9.20
CA SER A 31 -13.88 -5.67 9.68
C SER A 31 -13.90 -4.25 9.10
N TRP A 32 -13.36 -3.32 9.87
CA TRP A 32 -13.22 -1.92 9.50
C TRP A 32 -11.81 -1.43 9.82
N THR A 33 -11.31 -0.56 8.96
CA THR A 33 -10.02 0.13 9.07
C THR A 33 -10.28 1.61 9.28
N PHE A 34 -9.59 2.21 10.23
CA PHE A 34 -9.68 3.64 10.53
C PHE A 34 -8.40 4.33 10.09
N ILE A 35 -8.53 5.32 9.21
CA ILE A 35 -7.41 6.09 8.69
C ILE A 35 -7.59 7.54 9.14
N LYS A 36 -6.61 8.05 9.87
CA LYS A 36 -6.50 9.48 10.15
C LYS A 36 -5.87 10.17 8.95
N PHE A 37 -6.55 11.19 8.43
CA PHE A 37 -6.05 12.07 7.39
C PHE A 37 -5.63 13.38 8.03
N THR A 38 -4.48 13.91 7.61
CA THR A 38 -4.04 15.27 7.97
C THR A 38 -3.98 16.08 6.69
N GLU A 39 -4.69 17.20 6.67
CA GLU A 39 -4.68 18.18 5.59
C GLU A 39 -3.49 19.16 5.73
N ASP A 40 -3.22 19.93 4.68
CA ASP A 40 -2.16 20.94 4.61
C ASP A 40 -2.35 22.11 5.59
N ASP A 41 -3.59 22.37 6.01
CA ASP A 41 -3.91 23.30 7.10
C ASP A 41 -3.82 22.65 8.49
N TYR A 42 -3.28 21.44 8.58
CA TYR A 42 -3.17 20.59 9.77
C TYR A 42 -4.51 20.18 10.40
N THR A 43 -5.63 20.36 9.70
CA THR A 43 -6.89 19.76 10.14
C THR A 43 -6.82 18.24 10.02
N GLU A 44 -7.39 17.55 11.01
CA GLU A 44 -7.42 16.10 11.06
C GLU A 44 -8.86 15.59 11.00
N TRP A 45 -9.08 14.51 10.25
CA TRP A 45 -10.35 13.82 10.15
C TRP A 45 -10.13 12.33 9.93
N CYS A 46 -11.16 11.52 10.14
CA CYS A 46 -11.07 10.06 10.11
C CYS A 46 -11.90 9.46 8.97
N GLY A 47 -11.28 8.63 8.14
CA GLY A 47 -11.98 7.78 7.17
C GLY A 47 -12.13 6.36 7.70
N GLN A 48 -13.32 5.79 7.53
CA GLN A 48 -13.63 4.40 7.89
C GLN A 48 -13.75 3.56 6.62
N PHE A 49 -12.90 2.56 6.46
CA PHE A 49 -12.81 1.72 5.26
C PHE A 49 -13.15 0.28 5.58
N ARG A 50 -13.81 -0.42 4.66
CA ARG A 50 -14.12 -1.84 4.79
C ARG A 50 -12.85 -2.71 4.76
N GLY A 51 -12.76 -3.71 5.64
CA GLY A 51 -11.65 -4.67 5.73
C GLY A 51 -10.65 -4.42 6.86
N VAL A 52 -9.79 -5.41 7.12
CA VAL A 52 -8.65 -5.34 8.05
C VAL A 52 -7.54 -4.45 7.46
N PRO A 53 -6.88 -3.59 8.26
CA PRO A 53 -5.84 -2.70 7.74
C PRO A 53 -4.64 -3.49 7.24
N LYS A 54 -4.14 -3.15 6.05
CA LYS A 54 -2.83 -3.59 5.58
C LYS A 54 -1.84 -2.43 5.53
N ASN A 55 -2.13 -1.38 4.76
CA ASN A 55 -1.26 -0.21 4.64
C ASN A 55 -2.01 1.00 4.07
N ALA A 56 -1.48 2.20 4.28
CA ALA A 56 -2.05 3.45 3.77
C ALA A 56 -0.93 4.44 3.47
N HIS A 57 -0.93 5.04 2.27
CA HIS A 57 0.07 6.02 1.87
C HIS A 57 -0.53 7.12 1.01
N VAL A 58 0.11 8.29 1.04
CA VAL A 58 -0.21 9.43 0.19
C VAL A 58 1.03 9.82 -0.60
N SER A 59 0.85 10.05 -1.91
CA SER A 59 1.88 10.59 -2.79
C SER A 59 1.55 12.03 -3.14
N LEU A 60 2.44 12.96 -2.78
CA LEU A 60 2.25 14.39 -3.03
C LEU A 60 2.53 14.72 -4.51
N LYS A 61 3.53 14.06 -5.10
CA LYS A 61 3.93 14.13 -6.50
C LYS A 61 2.82 13.64 -7.42
N ASN A 62 2.30 12.46 -7.15
CA ASN A 62 1.28 11.82 -8.00
C ASN A 62 -0.14 12.26 -7.63
N LYS A 63 -0.32 12.96 -6.50
CA LYS A 63 -1.61 13.47 -6.00
C LYS A 63 -2.63 12.35 -5.83
N ILE A 64 -2.20 11.27 -5.20
CA ILE A 64 -3.01 10.06 -4.99
C ILE A 64 -2.87 9.61 -3.56
N VAL A 65 -3.97 9.14 -2.97
CA VAL A 65 -3.95 8.38 -1.73
C VAL A 65 -4.32 6.94 -2.04
N LEU A 66 -3.50 5.99 -1.57
CA LEU A 66 -3.80 4.56 -1.64
C LEU A 66 -4.03 4.00 -0.24
N ILE A 67 -5.19 3.37 -0.06
CA ILE A 67 -5.55 2.65 1.17
C ILE A 67 -5.74 1.18 0.81
N LEU A 68 -4.92 0.31 1.40
CA LEU A 68 -5.00 -1.13 1.20
C LEU A 68 -5.57 -1.79 2.46
N THR A 69 -6.68 -2.51 2.30
CA THR A 69 -7.31 -3.35 3.33
C THR A 69 -7.33 -4.81 2.89
N SER A 70 -7.91 -5.70 3.71
CA SER A 70 -8.22 -7.07 3.30
C SER A 70 -9.22 -7.15 2.15
N ASP A 71 -10.12 -6.18 2.07
CA ASP A 71 -11.29 -6.26 1.21
C ASP A 71 -11.10 -5.44 -0.07
N TYR A 72 -10.35 -4.33 0.00
CA TYR A 72 -10.19 -3.44 -1.14
C TYR A 72 -8.82 -2.78 -1.19
N LEU A 73 -8.42 -2.39 -2.41
CA LEU A 73 -7.44 -1.35 -2.65
C LEU A 73 -8.20 -0.12 -3.13
N PHE A 74 -8.22 0.94 -2.31
CA PHE A 74 -8.86 2.20 -2.66
C PHE A 74 -7.84 3.18 -3.22
N GLN A 75 -8.22 3.85 -4.31
CA GLN A 75 -7.56 5.06 -4.80
C GLN A 75 -8.46 6.26 -4.53
N LEU A 76 -7.99 7.20 -3.72
CA LEU A 76 -8.72 8.44 -3.42
C LEU A 76 -8.11 9.64 -4.12
N ASP A 77 -8.95 10.63 -4.41
CA ASP A 77 -8.52 11.98 -4.77
C ASP A 77 -7.84 12.64 -3.58
N PHE A 78 -6.68 13.21 -3.84
CA PHE A 78 -5.82 13.80 -2.83
C PHE A 78 -6.34 15.12 -2.24
N ASN A 79 -7.27 15.80 -2.91
CA ASN A 79 -7.85 17.06 -2.45
C ASN A 79 -9.21 16.87 -1.79
N THR A 80 -10.04 15.96 -2.31
CA THR A 80 -11.42 15.77 -1.84
C THR A 80 -11.62 14.51 -1.00
N ALA A 81 -10.64 13.60 -1.02
CA ALA A 81 -10.73 12.27 -0.46
C ALA A 81 -11.86 11.42 -1.07
N ASP A 82 -12.39 11.78 -2.24
CA ASP A 82 -13.39 10.95 -2.92
C ASP A 82 -12.75 9.71 -3.53
N ILE A 83 -13.48 8.59 -3.57
CA ILE A 83 -13.01 7.39 -4.27
C ILE A 83 -12.95 7.70 -5.77
N ILE A 84 -11.75 7.64 -6.34
CA ILE A 84 -11.54 7.70 -7.79
C ILE A 84 -11.71 6.31 -8.39
N ASP A 85 -11.16 5.30 -7.72
CA ASP A 85 -11.16 3.92 -8.20
C ASP A 85 -10.97 2.94 -7.04
N PHE A 86 -11.31 1.68 -7.28
CA PHE A 86 -11.03 0.62 -6.32
C PHE A 86 -10.85 -0.73 -7.01
N GLU A 87 -10.18 -1.65 -6.31
CA GLU A 87 -10.15 -3.07 -6.66
C GLU A 87 -10.75 -3.89 -5.51
N ASP A 88 -11.70 -4.76 -5.84
CA ASP A 88 -12.37 -5.69 -4.92
C ASP A 88 -11.50 -6.92 -4.68
N GLN A 89 -11.41 -7.33 -3.41
CA GLN A 89 -10.69 -8.50 -2.91
C GLN A 89 -9.26 -8.64 -3.44
N PRO A 90 -8.39 -7.62 -3.24
CA PRO A 90 -7.03 -7.68 -3.72
C PRO A 90 -6.22 -8.76 -2.98
N GLN A 91 -5.42 -9.50 -3.75
CA GLN A 91 -4.47 -10.47 -3.20
C GLN A 91 -3.23 -9.80 -2.58
N TYR A 92 -3.11 -8.49 -2.70
CA TYR A 92 -1.99 -7.70 -2.21
C TYR A 92 -1.79 -7.82 -0.69
N LYS A 93 -0.54 -7.96 -0.28
CA LYS A 93 -0.09 -8.09 1.11
C LYS A 93 0.68 -6.89 1.60
N SER A 94 1.44 -6.26 0.71
CA SER A 94 2.27 -5.12 1.05
C SER A 94 1.99 -3.96 0.10
N LEU A 95 2.01 -2.75 0.66
CA LEU A 95 1.97 -1.49 -0.06
C LEU A 95 3.00 -0.59 0.61
N SER A 96 3.81 0.10 -0.18
CA SER A 96 4.81 1.03 0.32
C SER A 96 4.94 2.23 -0.61
N LEU A 97 5.28 3.37 -0.04
CA LEU A 97 5.66 4.57 -0.78
C LEU A 97 7.17 4.57 -1.00
N THR A 98 7.61 4.81 -2.23
CA THR A 98 9.03 4.93 -2.57
C THR A 98 9.56 6.33 -2.23
N PRO A 99 10.89 6.49 -2.07
CA PRO A 99 11.52 7.81 -1.95
C PRO A 99 11.28 8.74 -3.14
N SER A 100 11.07 8.20 -4.35
CA SER A 100 10.64 8.95 -5.54
C SER A 100 9.14 9.27 -5.58
N ASP A 101 8.44 8.99 -4.48
CA ASP A 101 7.02 9.29 -4.24
C ASP A 101 6.07 8.52 -5.16
N ASP A 102 6.47 7.32 -5.60
CA ASP A 102 5.63 6.35 -6.29
C ASP A 102 5.20 5.24 -5.33
N PHE A 103 4.28 4.36 -5.73
CA PHE A 103 3.86 3.25 -4.88
C PHE A 103 4.42 1.92 -5.39
N LEU A 104 4.83 1.06 -4.47
CA LEU A 104 5.07 -0.35 -4.69
C LEU A 104 3.97 -1.14 -4.01
N ILE A 105 3.42 -2.11 -4.72
CA ILE A 105 2.45 -3.05 -4.19
C ILE A 105 2.93 -4.47 -4.48
N ALA A 106 2.74 -5.38 -3.53
CA ALA A 106 3.13 -6.77 -3.70
C ALA A 106 1.98 -7.70 -3.35
N ASP A 107 1.77 -8.71 -4.20
CA ASP A 107 1.02 -9.92 -3.85
C ASP A 107 1.98 -10.96 -3.27
N TYR A 108 1.68 -12.25 -3.40
CA TYR A 108 2.58 -13.31 -2.93
C TYR A 108 3.83 -13.49 -3.82
N THR A 109 3.74 -13.16 -5.11
CA THR A 109 4.67 -13.57 -6.17
C THR A 109 5.25 -12.42 -6.99
N ASN A 110 4.56 -11.29 -7.05
CA ASN A 110 4.92 -10.14 -7.88
C ASN A 110 5.02 -8.86 -7.07
N ILE A 111 5.92 -7.97 -7.52
CA ILE A 111 6.00 -6.58 -7.10
C ILE A 111 5.63 -5.71 -8.29
N GLU A 112 4.65 -4.84 -8.11
CA GLU A 112 4.19 -3.90 -9.13
C GLU A 112 4.37 -2.46 -8.65
N LYS A 113 4.64 -1.56 -9.59
CA LYS A 113 4.74 -0.12 -9.36
C LYS A 113 3.50 0.60 -9.86
N ILE A 114 3.00 1.56 -9.08
CA ILE A 114 1.87 2.43 -9.40
C ILE A 114 2.34 3.89 -9.33
N THR A 115 2.13 4.64 -10.40
CA THR A 115 2.53 6.06 -10.50
C THR A 115 1.36 7.02 -10.72
N SER A 116 0.20 6.54 -11.18
CA SER A 116 -0.91 7.42 -11.57
C SER A 116 -2.30 6.83 -11.33
N SER A 117 -2.44 5.52 -11.50
CA SER A 117 -3.71 4.84 -11.27
C SER A 117 -3.46 3.39 -10.90
N ILE A 118 -4.28 2.87 -10.00
CA ILE A 118 -4.29 1.43 -9.67
C ILE A 118 -4.60 0.57 -10.91
N LYS A 119 -5.29 1.09 -11.94
CA LYS A 119 -5.48 0.36 -13.21
C LYS A 119 -4.21 0.20 -14.05
N ASN A 120 -3.20 1.04 -13.81
CA ASN A 120 -1.95 1.08 -14.57
C ASN A 120 -0.78 0.66 -13.68
N LYS A 121 -0.67 -0.65 -13.44
CA LYS A 121 0.43 -1.27 -12.71
C LYS A 121 1.53 -1.70 -13.67
N ARG A 122 2.78 -1.47 -13.28
CA ARG A 122 3.95 -1.95 -14.01
C ARG A 122 4.68 -2.99 -13.17
N LEU A 123 4.80 -4.21 -13.67
CA LEU A 123 5.59 -5.26 -13.05
C LEU A 123 7.07 -4.81 -12.91
N ILE A 124 7.65 -5.08 -11.74
CA ILE A 124 9.09 -4.98 -11.52
C ILE A 124 9.69 -6.37 -11.68
N GLU A 125 10.49 -6.55 -12.72
CA GLU A 125 11.15 -7.83 -13.01
C GLU A 125 12.09 -8.23 -11.88
N SER A 126 11.98 -9.49 -11.47
CA SER A 126 12.84 -10.10 -10.47
C SER A 126 13.82 -11.07 -11.12
N PRO A 127 15.07 -11.19 -10.63
CA PRO A 127 16.03 -12.17 -11.14
C PRO A 127 15.62 -13.63 -10.87
N ILE A 128 14.61 -13.86 -10.03
CA ILE A 128 14.06 -15.18 -9.70
C ILE A 128 12.53 -15.13 -9.62
N GLU A 129 11.87 -16.26 -9.86
CA GLU A 129 10.47 -16.44 -9.50
C GLU A 129 10.33 -16.47 -7.98
N MET A 130 9.52 -15.55 -7.44
CA MET A 130 9.34 -15.32 -6.02
C MET A 130 8.03 -15.90 -5.52
N ASP A 131 8.02 -16.27 -4.24
CA ASP A 131 6.84 -16.62 -3.46
C ASP A 131 6.96 -15.99 -2.07
N PHE A 132 5.86 -15.87 -1.33
CA PHE A 132 5.83 -15.30 0.02
C PHE A 132 6.57 -13.95 0.20
N ILE A 133 6.35 -13.01 -0.73
CA ILE A 133 6.97 -11.67 -0.64
C ILE A 133 6.50 -10.93 0.62
N GLU A 134 7.45 -10.36 1.35
CA GLU A 134 7.19 -9.53 2.52
C GLU A 134 8.15 -8.33 2.57
N PHE A 135 7.60 -7.12 2.43
CA PHE A 135 8.37 -5.88 2.58
C PHE A 135 8.84 -5.69 4.02
N LYS A 136 10.10 -5.27 4.20
CA LYS A 136 10.69 -5.01 5.52
C LYS A 136 10.79 -3.52 5.77
N ASN A 137 11.84 -2.87 5.28
CA ASN A 137 12.08 -1.46 5.54
C ASN A 137 12.85 -0.80 4.40
N TRP A 138 12.64 0.51 4.30
CA TRP A 138 13.47 1.36 3.47
C TRP A 138 14.76 1.75 4.19
N SER A 139 15.85 1.79 3.44
CA SER A 139 17.11 2.41 3.81
C SER A 139 17.59 3.24 2.62
N ASN A 140 17.55 4.57 2.78
CA ASN A 140 17.76 5.52 1.68
C ASN A 140 16.83 5.21 0.49
N ASN A 141 17.39 4.83 -0.65
CA ASN A 141 16.67 4.53 -1.90
C ASN A 141 16.46 3.03 -2.13
N THR A 142 16.64 2.20 -1.11
CA THR A 142 16.54 0.75 -1.22
C THR A 142 15.48 0.21 -0.27
N LEU A 143 14.53 -0.55 -0.80
CA LEU A 143 13.60 -1.34 -0.02
C LEU A 143 14.16 -2.74 0.16
N GLU A 144 14.37 -3.14 1.41
CA GLU A 144 14.66 -4.53 1.74
C GLU A 144 13.34 -5.31 1.86
N PHE A 145 13.32 -6.52 1.29
CA PHE A 145 12.19 -7.43 1.41
C PHE A 145 12.67 -8.88 1.41
N THR A 146 11.84 -9.79 1.92
CA THR A 146 12.11 -11.23 1.90
C THR A 146 11.19 -11.93 0.92
N CYS A 147 11.64 -13.03 0.34
CA CYS A 147 10.82 -13.95 -0.43
C CYS A 147 11.41 -15.36 -0.39
N ASP A 148 10.59 -16.34 -0.70
CA ASP A 148 11.01 -17.69 -0.99
C ASP A 148 11.18 -17.86 -2.49
N LYS A 149 12.06 -18.78 -2.91
CA LYS A 149 12.07 -19.17 -4.32
C LYS A 149 10.85 -20.04 -4.61
N PHE A 150 10.14 -19.71 -5.68
CA PHE A 150 8.98 -20.47 -6.13
C PHE A 150 9.30 -21.96 -6.25
N ILE A 151 8.46 -22.82 -5.66
CA ILE A 151 8.59 -24.29 -5.59
C ILE A 151 9.80 -24.80 -4.76
N GLN A 152 10.64 -23.90 -4.21
CA GLN A 152 11.78 -24.23 -3.34
C GLN A 152 11.67 -23.44 -2.02
N TRP A 153 10.60 -23.68 -1.27
CA TRP A 153 10.24 -22.93 -0.06
C TRP A 153 11.29 -22.99 1.07
N ASP A 154 12.21 -23.96 1.06
CA ASP A 154 13.34 -23.99 2.00
C ASP A 154 14.43 -22.95 1.66
N LYS A 155 14.32 -22.26 0.52
CA LYS A 155 15.26 -21.22 0.09
C LYS A 155 14.66 -19.84 0.28
N HIS A 156 14.94 -19.29 1.46
CA HIS A 156 14.63 -17.92 1.83
C HIS A 156 15.70 -16.97 1.27
N TYR A 157 15.27 -15.92 0.58
CA TYR A 157 16.11 -14.88 0.04
C TYR A 157 15.81 -13.55 0.71
N LEU A 158 16.89 -12.82 1.02
CA LEU A 158 16.84 -11.40 1.31
C LEU A 158 17.09 -10.65 0.01
N MET A 159 16.19 -9.74 -0.32
CA MET A 159 16.16 -9.04 -1.61
C MET A 159 16.20 -7.53 -1.38
N GLU A 160 16.67 -6.81 -2.39
CA GLU A 160 16.73 -5.36 -2.40
C GLU A 160 16.09 -4.83 -3.67
N TYR A 161 15.08 -3.97 -3.54
CA TYR A 161 14.58 -3.13 -4.63
C TYR A 161 15.25 -1.75 -4.55
N HIS A 162 15.86 -1.30 -5.63
CA HIS A 162 16.46 0.03 -5.73
C HIS A 162 15.56 0.98 -6.52
N ASP A 163 15.12 2.07 -5.89
CA ASP A 163 14.11 2.96 -6.45
C ASP A 163 14.59 3.77 -7.66
N GLN A 164 15.87 4.16 -7.68
CA GLN A 164 16.42 4.97 -8.78
C GLN A 164 16.59 4.19 -10.08
N THR A 165 16.97 2.92 -9.97
CA THR A 165 17.20 2.04 -11.12
C THR A 165 15.99 1.16 -11.42
N GLU A 166 15.03 1.09 -10.50
CA GLU A 166 13.83 0.25 -10.55
C GLU A 166 14.17 -1.25 -10.72
N THR A 167 15.24 -1.70 -10.06
CA THR A 167 15.77 -3.07 -10.17
C THR A 167 15.70 -3.82 -8.86
N ILE A 168 15.36 -5.10 -8.92
CA ILE A 168 15.43 -6.04 -7.80
C ILE A 168 16.75 -6.84 -7.89
N ASN A 169 17.46 -6.96 -6.78
CA ASN A 169 18.66 -7.78 -6.64
C ASN A 169 18.55 -8.72 -5.43
N ILE A 170 19.24 -9.86 -5.50
CA ILE A 170 19.46 -10.71 -4.32
C ILE A 170 20.52 -10.02 -3.46
N LYS A 171 20.24 -9.83 -2.17
CA LYS A 171 21.19 -9.26 -1.23
C LYS A 171 22.26 -10.30 -0.90
N ASN A 172 23.50 -10.01 -1.30
CA ASN A 172 24.63 -10.86 -0.92
C ASN A 172 24.96 -10.61 0.55
N VAL A 173 24.85 -11.65 1.38
CA VAL A 173 25.35 -11.63 2.75
C VAL A 173 26.86 -11.84 2.67
N THR A 174 27.63 -10.76 2.84
CA THR A 174 29.09 -10.82 3.07
C THR A 174 29.40 -11.15 4.52
#